data_AF-A0A931W829-F1
#
_entry.id   AF-A0A931W829-F1
#
_cell.length_a   1.000
_cell.length_b   1.000
_cell.length_c   1.000
_cell.angle_alpha   90.00
_cell.angle_beta   90.00
_cell.angle_gamma   90.00
#
_symmetry.space_group_name_H-M   'P 1'
#
loop_
_entity.id
_entity.type
_entity.pdbx_description
1 polymer ?
#
loop_
_entity_poly.entity_id
_entity_poly.type
_entity_poly.pdbx_seq_one_letter_code
_entity_poly.pdbx_strand_id
1 'polypeptide(L)'
;MSRLPLKKFLGSAFHILFLGALVLALSFLIKRAGPGGNESDNKKTSASPLLPQVPQVRADIPAPAEGSGVAEGSGVAEGSAGGSGGCEGSSSCCFRGRTLVAVGFNHDGSIIAKPIEEVQEGESILGADFTQSLFGTLRPLSVKVDKVFAFEGEARDFVTVVGVNGSSVEATTTHPFVVSRSEEGIRAQALTSKHRLFAISAGWSVFGSARAQATREAVLSISARYRDYATVYHLKTQSENFFVSQDGEAFFLVLNGK
;
A
#
# COMPACT_ATOMS: atom_id res chain seq x y z
N MET A 1 -29.65 -63.60 7.10
CA MET A 1 -30.10 -62.83 5.92
C MET A 1 -30.58 -61.47 6.39
N SER A 2 -29.74 -60.44 6.27
CA SER A 2 -29.99 -59.11 6.83
C SER A 2 -30.22 -58.11 5.70
N ARG A 3 -31.39 -57.46 5.67
CA ARG A 3 -31.77 -56.46 4.67
C ARG A 3 -31.25 -55.07 5.07
N LEU A 4 -30.54 -54.40 4.17
CA LEU A 4 -30.03 -53.02 4.33
C LEU A 4 -31.12 -51.97 4.01
N PRO A 5 -31.17 -50.81 4.70
CA PRO A 5 -32.18 -49.78 4.49
C PRO A 5 -31.77 -48.76 3.40
N LEU A 6 -32.50 -48.79 2.28
CA LEU A 6 -32.27 -48.00 1.07
C LEU A 6 -32.94 -46.61 1.07
N LYS A 7 -33.07 -45.92 2.21
CA LYS A 7 -33.90 -44.70 2.33
C LYS A 7 -33.17 -43.35 2.46
N LYS A 8 -31.84 -43.30 2.38
CA LYS A 8 -31.09 -42.02 2.62
C LYS A 8 -30.55 -41.30 1.39
N PHE A 9 -30.73 -41.80 0.17
CA PHE A 9 -30.09 -41.21 -1.02
C PHE A 9 -30.96 -40.26 -1.87
N LEU A 10 -32.27 -40.14 -1.62
CA LEU A 10 -33.13 -39.28 -2.45
C LEU A 10 -33.18 -37.78 -2.04
N GLY A 11 -32.67 -37.42 -0.85
CA GLY A 11 -32.73 -36.03 -0.36
C GLY A 11 -31.69 -35.07 -0.94
N SER A 12 -30.52 -35.59 -1.33
CA SER A 12 -29.36 -34.75 -1.72
C SER A 12 -29.41 -34.30 -3.18
N ALA A 13 -29.96 -35.12 -4.09
CA ALA A 13 -30.06 -34.79 -5.51
C ALA A 13 -31.02 -33.61 -5.78
N PHE A 14 -32.02 -33.41 -4.94
CA PHE A 14 -33.02 -32.35 -5.11
C PHE A 14 -32.44 -30.95 -4.79
N HIS A 15 -31.47 -30.86 -3.88
CA HIS A 15 -30.86 -29.58 -3.51
C HIS A 15 -29.90 -29.05 -4.59
N ILE A 16 -29.18 -29.95 -5.29
CA ILE A 16 -28.23 -29.57 -6.33
C ILE A 16 -28.97 -29.03 -7.57
N LEU A 17 -30.11 -29.63 -7.93
CA LEU A 17 -30.93 -29.16 -9.05
C LEU A 17 -31.59 -27.80 -8.76
N PHE A 18 -31.97 -27.52 -7.50
CA PHE A 18 -32.61 -26.25 -7.14
C PHE A 18 -31.62 -25.07 -7.16
N LEU A 19 -30.38 -25.28 -6.72
CA LEU A 19 -29.32 -24.27 -6.80
C LEU A 19 -28.93 -23.95 -8.25
N GLY A 20 -28.89 -24.94 -9.14
CA GLY A 20 -28.59 -24.74 -10.56
C GLY A 20 -29.63 -23.87 -11.27
N ALA A 21 -30.92 -24.07 -10.99
CA ALA A 21 -32.00 -23.29 -11.58
C ALA A 21 -32.01 -21.82 -11.10
N LEU A 22 -31.65 -21.57 -9.84
CA LEU A 22 -31.61 -20.22 -9.26
C LEU A 22 -30.49 -19.36 -9.90
N VAL A 23 -29.32 -19.95 -10.16
CA VAL A 23 -28.18 -19.25 -10.80
C VAL A 23 -28.49 -18.87 -12.26
N LEU A 24 -29.19 -19.75 -12.99
CA LEU A 24 -29.63 -19.46 -14.36
C LEU A 24 -30.70 -18.37 -14.43
N ALA A 25 -31.65 -18.34 -13.48
CA ALA A 25 -32.66 -17.29 -13.41
C ALA A 25 -32.08 -15.92 -13.07
N LEU A 26 -31.09 -15.85 -12.16
CA LEU A 26 -30.43 -14.60 -11.79
C LEU A 26 -29.64 -13.98 -12.95
N SER A 27 -29.01 -14.84 -13.78
CA SER A 27 -28.25 -14.42 -14.95
C SER A 27 -29.11 -13.75 -16.03
N PHE A 28 -30.39 -14.15 -16.13
CA PHE A 28 -31.35 -13.56 -17.07
C PHE A 28 -31.89 -12.20 -16.62
N LEU A 29 -31.99 -11.95 -15.30
CA LEU A 29 -32.42 -10.66 -14.77
C LEU A 29 -31.36 -9.58 -14.97
N ILE A 30 -30.08 -9.90 -14.79
CA ILE A 30 -28.98 -8.93 -14.97
C ILE A 30 -28.84 -8.51 -16.44
N LYS A 31 -29.13 -9.40 -17.38
CA LYS A 31 -29.05 -9.09 -18.82
C LYS A 31 -30.19 -8.21 -19.34
N ARG A 32 -31.28 -8.05 -18.58
CA ARG A 32 -32.44 -7.21 -18.94
C ARG A 32 -32.36 -5.79 -18.38
N ALA A 33 -31.47 -5.55 -17.42
CA ALA A 33 -31.12 -4.22 -16.92
C ALA A 33 -29.96 -3.64 -17.75
N GLY A 34 -30.20 -3.38 -19.03
CA GLY A 34 -29.27 -2.62 -19.87
C GLY A 34 -29.21 -1.15 -19.41
N PRO A 35 -28.09 -0.44 -19.69
CA PRO A 35 -27.93 0.95 -19.29
C PRO A 35 -28.91 1.83 -20.09
N GLY A 36 -29.86 2.44 -19.38
CA GLY A 36 -30.70 3.49 -19.93
C GLY A 36 -29.82 4.68 -20.29
N GLY A 37 -29.65 4.93 -21.58
CA GLY A 37 -29.07 6.16 -22.10
C GLY A 37 -29.97 7.33 -21.75
N ASN A 38 -29.48 8.22 -20.88
CA ASN A 38 -30.00 9.57 -20.75
C ASN A 38 -29.14 10.48 -21.64
N GLU A 39 -29.59 10.62 -22.87
CA GLU A 39 -29.18 11.69 -23.79
C GLU A 39 -29.84 12.99 -23.29
N SER A 40 -29.09 13.78 -22.53
CA SER A 40 -29.50 15.14 -22.16
C SER A 40 -28.71 16.12 -23.02
N ASP A 41 -29.37 16.60 -24.07
CA ASP A 41 -29.01 17.82 -24.79
C ASP A 41 -28.80 18.97 -23.80
N ASN A 42 -27.57 19.44 -23.69
CA ASN A 42 -27.29 20.72 -23.03
C ASN A 42 -26.37 21.56 -23.92
N LYS A 43 -27.01 22.21 -24.90
CA LYS A 43 -26.43 23.24 -25.75
C LYS A 43 -26.18 24.48 -24.89
N LYS A 44 -25.00 24.58 -24.30
CA LYS A 44 -24.53 25.79 -23.59
C LYS A 44 -23.34 26.39 -24.33
N THR A 45 -23.59 27.57 -24.87
CA THR A 45 -22.64 28.51 -25.48
C THR A 45 -21.44 28.75 -24.55
N SER A 46 -20.25 28.31 -24.98
CA SER A 46 -18.98 28.66 -24.37
C SER A 46 -18.40 29.88 -25.09
N ALA A 47 -18.57 31.06 -24.48
CA ALA A 47 -17.73 32.21 -24.77
C ALA A 47 -16.45 32.05 -23.95
N SER A 48 -15.31 31.88 -24.63
CA SER A 48 -14.00 31.81 -24.00
C SER A 48 -13.61 33.18 -23.43
N PRO A 49 -13.30 33.32 -22.13
CA PRO A 49 -12.65 34.53 -21.65
C PRO A 49 -11.19 34.54 -22.11
N LEU A 50 -10.81 35.62 -22.78
CA LEU A 50 -9.42 35.96 -23.09
C LEU A 50 -8.63 36.08 -21.79
N LEU A 51 -7.73 35.12 -21.54
CA LEU A 51 -6.73 35.27 -20.48
C LEU A 51 -5.70 36.33 -20.91
N PRO A 52 -5.29 37.24 -20.00
CA PRO A 52 -4.20 38.16 -20.27
C PRO A 52 -2.90 37.38 -20.49
N GLN A 53 -2.23 37.64 -21.60
CA GLN A 53 -0.94 37.05 -21.93
C GLN A 53 0.11 37.50 -20.91
N VAL A 54 0.70 36.53 -20.21
CA VAL A 54 1.86 36.76 -19.34
C VAL A 54 3.10 36.95 -20.23
N PRO A 55 3.91 38.00 -20.02
CA PRO A 55 5.17 38.18 -20.75
C PRO A 55 6.09 36.98 -20.53
N GLN A 56 6.54 36.36 -21.63
CA GLN A 56 7.58 35.34 -21.56
C GLN A 56 8.91 36.01 -21.21
N VAL A 57 9.34 35.85 -19.96
CA VAL A 57 10.71 36.17 -19.54
C VAL A 57 11.60 35.04 -20.06
N ARG A 58 12.40 35.37 -21.06
CA ARG A 58 13.45 34.52 -21.62
C ARG A 58 14.58 34.44 -20.59
N ALA A 59 14.67 33.32 -19.87
CA ALA A 59 15.83 33.01 -19.05
C ALA A 59 16.87 32.31 -19.94
N ASP A 60 17.94 33.03 -20.28
CA ASP A 60 19.14 32.44 -20.87
C ASP A 60 19.82 31.54 -19.82
N ILE A 61 19.63 30.22 -19.94
CA ILE A 61 20.31 29.22 -19.12
C ILE A 61 21.56 28.76 -19.90
N PRO A 62 22.78 28.91 -19.36
CA PRO A 62 23.97 28.38 -20.00
C PRO A 62 23.98 26.84 -19.95
N ALA A 63 24.35 26.24 -21.07
CA ALA A 63 24.48 24.79 -21.23
C ALA A 63 25.49 24.18 -20.24
N PRO A 64 25.18 23.06 -19.57
CA PRO A 64 26.18 22.30 -18.83
C PRO A 64 27.09 21.54 -19.81
N ALA A 65 28.39 21.65 -19.56
CA ALA A 65 29.46 21.03 -20.31
C ALA A 65 29.36 19.51 -20.34
N GLU A 66 29.59 18.95 -21.53
CA GLU A 66 29.76 17.53 -21.79
C GLU A 66 31.00 17.01 -21.04
N GLY A 67 30.78 16.09 -20.10
CA GLY A 67 31.81 15.32 -19.41
C GLY A 67 31.56 13.84 -19.63
N SER A 68 32.20 13.29 -20.67
CA SER A 68 32.26 11.87 -20.98
C SER A 68 33.14 11.14 -19.96
N GLY A 69 32.65 10.04 -19.39
CA GLY A 69 33.38 9.18 -18.47
C GLY A 69 32.71 7.82 -18.33
N VAL A 70 33.21 6.84 -19.08
CA VAL A 70 32.80 5.43 -19.08
C VAL A 70 33.65 4.65 -18.06
N ALA A 71 33.03 3.81 -17.23
CA ALA A 71 33.54 2.52 -16.70
C ALA A 71 32.52 2.01 -15.67
N GLU A 72 31.69 1.00 -15.99
CA GLU A 72 31.98 -0.42 -15.72
C GLU A 72 32.69 -0.68 -14.38
N GLY A 73 31.92 -1.22 -13.43
CA GLY A 73 32.38 -1.62 -12.12
C GLY A 73 31.29 -2.43 -11.43
N SER A 74 31.01 -3.62 -11.98
CA SER A 74 30.21 -4.67 -11.34
C SER A 74 30.87 -5.07 -10.01
N GLY A 75 30.36 -4.52 -8.92
CA GLY A 75 30.67 -4.92 -7.56
C GLY A 75 29.37 -5.36 -6.88
N VAL A 76 28.92 -6.57 -7.21
CA VAL A 76 27.90 -7.27 -6.42
C VAL A 76 28.56 -7.56 -5.06
N ALA A 77 28.36 -6.67 -4.11
CA ALA A 77 28.63 -6.96 -2.71
C ALA A 77 27.53 -7.91 -2.21
N GLU A 78 27.73 -9.21 -2.45
CA GLU A 78 27.13 -10.26 -1.62
C GLU A 78 27.71 -10.11 -0.21
N GLY A 79 27.02 -9.33 0.61
CA GLY A 79 27.39 -9.06 1.99
C GLY A 79 26.16 -9.04 2.88
N SER A 80 25.68 -10.22 3.23
CA SER A 80 24.85 -10.50 4.42
C SER A 80 23.72 -9.48 4.71
N ALA A 81 22.65 -9.51 3.91
CA ALA A 81 21.46 -8.66 4.11
C ALA A 81 20.31 -9.36 4.87
N GLY A 82 20.62 -10.36 5.71
CA GLY A 82 19.65 -11.11 6.52
C GLY A 82 19.52 -10.60 7.97
N GLY A 83 19.69 -9.30 8.19
CA GLY A 83 19.58 -8.71 9.53
C GLY A 83 18.17 -8.22 9.83
N SER A 84 17.41 -9.01 10.60
CA SER A 84 16.16 -8.62 11.30
C SER A 84 16.47 -7.63 12.44
N GLY A 85 17.09 -6.50 12.10
CA GLY A 85 17.40 -5.44 13.06
C GLY A 85 16.18 -4.54 13.23
N GLY A 86 15.70 -4.43 14.46
CA GLY A 86 14.71 -3.41 14.84
C GLY A 86 15.24 -2.00 14.61
N CYS A 87 14.31 -1.07 14.45
CA CYS A 87 14.52 0.34 14.15
C CYS A 87 14.12 1.29 15.28
N GLU A 88 14.02 0.79 16.52
CA GLU A 88 13.38 1.51 17.62
C GLU A 88 14.04 2.89 17.85
N GLY A 89 13.31 3.96 17.52
CA GLY A 89 13.73 5.34 17.78
C GLY A 89 15.01 5.79 17.05
N SER A 90 15.48 5.06 16.04
CA SER A 90 16.69 5.41 15.31
C SER A 90 16.42 6.41 14.19
N SER A 91 17.25 7.46 14.11
CA SER A 91 17.25 8.43 13.00
C SER A 91 17.62 7.82 11.65
N SER A 92 18.09 6.58 11.62
CA SER A 92 18.38 5.83 10.39
C SER A 92 17.14 5.15 9.81
N CYS A 93 16.07 4.93 10.58
CA CYS A 93 14.89 4.16 10.15
C CYS A 93 13.63 5.02 10.14
N CYS A 94 13.52 5.89 9.15
CA CYS A 94 12.48 6.91 9.12
C CYS A 94 11.83 7.01 7.75
N PHE A 95 10.70 7.71 7.73
CA PHE A 95 10.01 8.11 6.53
C PHE A 95 10.18 9.61 6.34
N ARG A 96 10.16 10.07 5.09
CA ARG A 96 10.18 11.50 4.81
C ARG A 96 8.87 12.15 5.29
N GLY A 97 8.92 13.43 5.67
CA GLY A 97 7.69 14.23 5.82
C GLY A 97 6.78 14.12 4.60
N ARG A 98 5.47 14.28 4.81
CA ARG A 98 4.38 14.05 3.84
C ARG A 98 4.13 12.59 3.48
N THR A 99 4.87 11.63 4.06
CA THR A 99 4.48 10.22 4.00
C THR A 99 3.12 10.07 4.67
N LEU A 100 2.18 9.40 4.02
CA LEU A 100 0.85 9.15 4.52
C LEU A 100 0.85 7.91 5.42
N VAL A 101 0.28 8.04 6.61
CA VAL A 101 0.02 6.95 7.55
C VAL A 101 -1.46 6.62 7.48
N ALA A 102 -1.79 5.35 7.31
CA ALA A 102 -3.19 4.92 7.33
C ALA A 102 -3.71 4.97 8.78
N VAL A 103 -4.76 5.76 9.04
CA VAL A 103 -5.31 5.97 10.39
C VAL A 103 -6.64 5.26 10.63
N GLY A 104 -7.35 4.88 9.57
CA GLY A 104 -8.62 4.18 9.70
C GLY A 104 -9.29 3.88 8.37
N PHE A 105 -10.58 3.58 8.43
CA PHE A 105 -11.43 3.36 7.26
C PHE A 105 -12.68 4.23 7.36
N ASN A 106 -13.08 4.81 6.24
CA ASN A 106 -14.39 5.45 6.09
C ASN A 106 -15.51 4.39 6.07
N HIS A 107 -16.77 4.83 6.14
CA HIS A 107 -17.93 3.94 6.05
C HIS A 107 -18.02 3.18 4.72
N ASP A 108 -17.48 3.74 3.63
CA ASP A 108 -17.37 3.09 2.32
C ASP A 108 -16.12 2.18 2.20
N GLY A 109 -15.32 2.09 3.27
CA GLY A 109 -14.07 1.37 3.40
C GLY A 109 -12.90 1.90 2.57
N SER A 110 -13.01 3.13 2.05
CA SER A 110 -11.82 3.88 1.65
C SER A 110 -10.91 4.12 2.87
N ILE A 111 -9.60 4.16 2.62
CA ILE A 111 -8.61 4.36 3.69
C ILE A 111 -8.60 5.83 4.09
N ILE A 112 -8.68 6.10 5.39
CA ILE A 112 -8.40 7.42 5.96
C ILE A 112 -6.91 7.46 6.22
N ALA A 113 -6.23 8.48 5.71
CA ALA A 113 -4.79 8.65 5.88
C ALA A 113 -4.45 10.08 6.30
N LYS A 114 -3.32 10.22 6.99
CA LYS A 114 -2.81 11.49 7.48
C LYS A 114 -1.31 11.61 7.19
N PRO A 115 -0.78 12.80 6.85
CA PRO A 115 0.66 13.02 6.84
C PRO A 115 1.30 12.60 8.17
N ILE A 116 2.46 11.95 8.11
CA ILE A 116 3.15 11.40 9.27
C ILE A 116 3.52 12.48 10.31
N GLU A 117 3.79 13.70 9.85
CA GLU A 117 4.08 14.88 10.68
C GLU A 117 2.88 15.37 11.50
N GLU A 118 1.66 14.98 11.14
CA GLU A 118 0.43 15.35 11.84
C GLU A 118 -0.09 14.23 12.77
N VAL A 119 0.57 13.07 12.79
CA VAL A 119 0.26 11.96 13.71
C VAL A 119 0.72 12.32 15.11
N GLN A 120 -0.12 12.06 16.12
CA GLN A 120 0.15 12.40 17.52
C GLN A 120 0.28 11.17 18.41
N GLU A 121 0.99 11.32 19.54
CA GLU A 121 1.04 10.28 20.58
C GLU A 121 -0.36 10.00 21.13
N GLY A 122 -0.66 8.72 21.36
CA GLY A 122 -1.96 8.22 21.78
C GLY A 122 -2.99 8.08 20.64
N GLU A 123 -2.71 8.60 19.45
CA GLU A 123 -3.57 8.43 18.28
C GLU A 123 -3.62 6.96 17.85
N SER A 124 -4.76 6.54 17.31
CA SER A 124 -4.92 5.20 16.74
C SER A 124 -4.64 5.23 15.25
N ILE A 125 -3.79 4.32 14.79
CA ILE A 125 -3.47 4.13 13.37
C ILE A 125 -3.73 2.69 12.94
N LEU A 126 -3.66 2.41 11.64
CA LEU A 126 -3.76 1.06 11.12
C LEU A 126 -2.40 0.38 11.14
N GLY A 127 -2.37 -0.79 11.79
CA GLY A 127 -1.26 -1.71 11.77
C GLY A 127 -1.71 -3.14 11.58
N ALA A 128 -0.81 -4.07 11.84
CA ALA A 128 -1.09 -5.49 11.77
C ALA A 128 -0.33 -6.26 12.84
N ASP A 129 -0.95 -7.35 13.29
CA ASP A 129 -0.41 -8.29 14.25
C ASP A 129 -0.47 -9.68 13.61
N PHE A 130 0.70 -10.28 13.43
CA PHE A 130 0.83 -11.58 12.78
C PHE A 130 0.31 -12.71 13.67
N THR A 131 0.27 -12.51 15.00
CA THR A 131 -0.30 -13.50 15.94
C THR A 131 -1.82 -13.63 15.80
N GLN A 132 -2.48 -12.57 15.34
CA GLN A 132 -3.93 -12.53 15.09
C GLN A 132 -4.30 -13.01 13.68
N SER A 133 -3.33 -13.49 12.89
CA SER A 133 -3.58 -13.99 11.55
C SER A 133 -4.34 -15.33 11.58
N LEU A 134 -5.66 -15.25 11.41
CA LEU A 134 -6.51 -16.42 11.16
C LEU A 134 -6.32 -16.91 9.72
N PHE A 135 -5.95 -18.18 9.56
CA PHE A 135 -5.77 -18.84 8.26
C PHE A 135 -4.75 -18.18 7.33
N GLY A 136 -3.74 -17.50 7.88
CA GLY A 136 -2.69 -16.83 7.11
C GLY A 136 -3.16 -15.59 6.34
N THR A 137 -4.33 -15.06 6.70
CA THR A 137 -4.81 -13.76 6.25
C THR A 137 -4.41 -12.71 7.29
N LEU A 138 -3.63 -11.72 6.87
CA LEU A 138 -3.28 -10.60 7.73
C LEU A 138 -4.44 -9.59 7.70
N ARG A 139 -4.97 -9.25 8.86
CA ARG A 139 -6.06 -8.28 8.99
C ARG A 139 -5.51 -6.97 9.53
N PRO A 140 -5.85 -5.82 8.91
CA PRO A 140 -5.57 -4.53 9.51
C PRO A 140 -6.29 -4.42 10.86
N LEU A 141 -5.62 -3.83 11.83
CA LEU A 141 -6.17 -3.55 13.16
C LEU A 141 -5.73 -2.17 13.65
N SER A 142 -6.48 -1.64 14.60
CA SER A 142 -6.21 -0.34 15.21
C SER A 142 -5.12 -0.48 16.27
N VAL A 143 -4.03 0.28 16.12
CA VAL A 143 -2.87 0.26 17.03
C VAL A 143 -2.62 1.66 17.54
N LYS A 144 -2.24 1.81 18.81
CA LYS A 144 -1.92 3.13 19.37
C LYS A 144 -0.48 3.51 19.05
N VAL A 145 -0.28 4.79 18.76
CA VAL A 145 1.03 5.42 18.67
C VAL A 145 1.50 5.73 20.09
N ASP A 146 2.61 5.12 20.50
CA ASP A 146 3.21 5.35 21.82
C ASP A 146 4.13 6.58 21.81
N LYS A 147 4.90 6.78 20.73
CA LYS A 147 5.80 7.93 20.57
C LYS A 147 5.93 8.36 19.11
N VAL A 148 6.16 9.65 18.91
CA VAL A 148 6.49 10.25 17.61
C VAL A 148 7.88 10.85 17.67
N PHE A 149 8.75 10.46 16.75
CA PHE A 149 10.10 11.00 16.61
C PHE A 149 10.19 11.82 15.32
N ALA A 150 10.73 13.02 15.41
CA ALA A 150 11.06 13.87 14.28
C ALA A 150 12.54 14.22 14.33
N PHE A 151 13.22 14.09 13.18
CA PHE A 151 14.64 14.38 13.07
C PHE A 151 14.91 15.33 11.90
N GLU A 152 15.67 16.38 12.17
CA GLU A 152 15.96 17.48 11.25
C GLU A 152 17.47 17.73 11.14
N GLY A 153 17.89 18.45 10.10
CA GLY A 153 19.25 18.98 9.99
C GLY A 153 20.35 17.98 9.60
N GLU A 154 20.01 16.72 9.34
CA GLU A 154 20.96 15.69 8.93
C GLU A 154 20.60 15.09 7.57
N ALA A 155 21.61 14.93 6.72
CA ALA A 155 21.46 14.31 5.41
C ALA A 155 21.36 12.78 5.51
N ARG A 156 20.27 12.22 4.99
CA ARG A 156 19.95 10.78 5.04
C ARG A 156 19.85 10.19 3.65
N ASP A 157 20.16 8.90 3.55
CA ASP A 157 20.04 8.14 2.32
C ASP A 157 18.62 7.57 2.19
N PHE A 158 17.94 7.91 1.11
CA PHE A 158 16.58 7.47 0.78
C PHE A 158 16.56 6.53 -0.41
N VAL A 159 15.48 5.74 -0.43
CA VAL A 159 15.02 5.00 -1.61
C VAL A 159 13.50 5.14 -1.72
N THR A 160 13.01 5.11 -2.94
CA THR A 160 11.59 5.01 -3.25
C THR A 160 11.31 3.56 -3.62
N VAL A 161 10.43 2.92 -2.86
CA VAL A 161 9.96 1.56 -3.13
C VAL A 161 8.64 1.67 -3.90
N VAL A 162 8.56 1.02 -5.05
CA VAL A 162 7.36 1.04 -5.91
C VAL A 162 6.85 -0.38 -6.09
N GLY A 163 5.56 -0.58 -5.86
CA GLY A 163 4.83 -1.83 -6.06
C GLY A 163 4.25 -1.94 -7.48
N VAL A 164 3.90 -3.17 -7.89
CA VAL A 164 3.35 -3.46 -9.22
C VAL A 164 2.00 -2.82 -9.51
N ASN A 165 1.25 -2.40 -8.49
CA ASN A 165 -0.03 -1.71 -8.62
C ASN A 165 0.15 -0.17 -8.65
N GLY A 166 1.39 0.32 -8.75
CA GLY A 166 1.70 1.75 -8.78
C GLY A 166 1.84 2.39 -7.40
N SER A 167 1.66 1.62 -6.33
CA SER A 167 1.86 2.07 -4.96
C SER A 167 3.32 2.41 -4.70
N SER A 168 3.57 3.44 -3.90
CA SER A 168 4.89 3.96 -3.66
C SER A 168 5.07 4.44 -2.24
N VAL A 169 6.30 4.32 -1.72
CA VAL A 169 6.69 4.94 -0.46
C VAL A 169 8.15 5.32 -0.50
N GLU A 170 8.47 6.46 0.10
CA GLU A 170 9.84 6.91 0.30
C GLU A 170 10.27 6.68 1.75
N ALA A 171 11.36 5.94 1.92
CA ALA A 171 11.89 5.61 3.23
C ALA A 171 13.42 5.71 3.22
N THR A 172 14.00 5.84 4.42
CA THR A 172 15.44 5.70 4.54
C THR A 172 15.87 4.28 4.13
N THR A 173 17.07 4.18 3.56
CA THR A 173 17.64 2.91 3.04
C THR A 173 17.62 1.76 4.04
N THR A 174 17.70 2.03 5.33
CA THR A 174 17.72 1.00 6.37
C THR A 174 16.34 0.63 6.91
N HIS A 175 15.25 1.31 6.51
CA HIS A 175 13.92 1.03 7.04
C HIS A 175 13.43 -0.36 6.59
N PRO A 176 12.97 -1.23 7.52
CA PRO A 176 12.52 -2.59 7.20
C PRO A 176 11.06 -2.64 6.72
N PHE A 177 10.85 -3.40 5.64
CA PHE A 177 9.54 -3.71 5.08
C PHE A 177 9.18 -5.16 5.34
N VAL A 178 7.92 -5.44 5.66
CA VAL A 178 7.48 -6.82 5.90
C VAL A 178 7.29 -7.56 4.58
N VAL A 179 8.07 -8.61 4.37
CA VAL A 179 8.09 -9.39 3.11
C VAL A 179 7.48 -10.78 3.23
N SER A 180 7.30 -11.30 4.45
CA SER A 180 6.91 -12.68 4.69
C SER A 180 5.82 -12.79 5.77
N ARG A 181 5.33 -14.00 6.00
CA ARG A 181 4.27 -14.28 6.98
C ARG A 181 4.81 -14.32 8.42
N SER A 182 6.12 -14.29 8.59
CA SER A 182 6.78 -13.96 9.84
C SER A 182 6.95 -12.43 9.91
N GLU A 183 7.12 -11.89 11.11
CA GLU A 183 7.53 -10.48 11.36
C GLU A 183 8.97 -10.21 10.87
N GLU A 184 9.39 -10.86 9.79
CA GLU A 184 10.70 -10.70 9.19
C GLU A 184 10.64 -9.53 8.21
N GLY A 185 11.47 -8.53 8.48
CA GLY A 185 11.63 -7.38 7.62
C GLY A 185 12.90 -7.43 6.81
N ILE A 186 12.80 -6.97 5.58
CA ILE A 186 13.96 -6.69 4.73
C ILE A 186 14.10 -5.18 4.63
N ARG A 187 15.31 -4.67 4.87
CA ARG A 187 15.63 -3.25 4.73
C ARG A 187 15.36 -2.77 3.31
N ALA A 188 14.91 -1.53 3.17
CA ALA A 188 14.54 -0.94 1.89
C ALA A 188 15.63 -1.10 0.81
N GLN A 189 16.90 -0.89 1.17
CA GLN A 189 18.04 -1.04 0.26
C GLN A 189 18.30 -2.48 -0.22
N ALA A 190 17.79 -3.48 0.50
CA ALA A 190 17.98 -4.90 0.21
C ALA A 190 16.74 -5.52 -0.46
N LEU A 191 15.67 -4.74 -0.64
CA LEU A 191 14.52 -5.17 -1.41
C LEU A 191 14.94 -5.41 -2.88
N THR A 192 14.17 -6.24 -3.56
CA THR A 192 14.35 -6.60 -4.97
C THR A 192 12.98 -6.96 -5.52
N SER A 193 12.84 -7.06 -6.85
CA SER A 193 11.58 -7.48 -7.49
C SER A 193 11.15 -8.91 -7.20
N LYS A 194 12.01 -9.72 -6.55
CA LYS A 194 11.65 -11.06 -6.07
C LYS A 194 10.82 -11.02 -4.78
N HIS A 195 10.86 -9.91 -4.05
CA HIS A 195 10.15 -9.76 -2.79
C HIS A 195 8.70 -9.32 -3.01
N ARG A 196 7.84 -9.69 -2.06
CA ARG A 196 6.44 -9.28 -2.03
C ARG A 196 6.14 -8.63 -0.69
N LEU A 197 5.70 -7.38 -0.71
CA LEU A 197 5.36 -6.61 0.47
C LEU A 197 3.91 -6.83 0.84
N PHE A 198 3.59 -6.76 2.13
CA PHE A 198 2.20 -6.64 2.53
C PHE A 198 1.71 -5.22 2.23
N ALA A 199 0.58 -5.11 1.56
CA ALA A 199 -0.06 -3.85 1.24
C ALA A 199 -1.56 -3.92 1.49
N ILE A 200 -2.15 -2.81 1.92
CA ILE A 200 -3.61 -2.64 1.95
C ILE A 200 -3.99 -1.58 0.92
N SER A 201 -5.08 -1.81 0.21
CA SER A 201 -5.68 -0.83 -0.69
C SER A 201 -7.18 -0.74 -0.40
N ALA A 202 -7.79 0.37 -0.78
CA ALA A 202 -9.24 0.47 -0.78
C ALA A 202 -9.80 -0.56 -1.77
N GLY A 203 -10.67 -1.43 -1.30
CA GLY A 203 -11.22 -2.52 -2.11
C GLY A 203 -12.68 -2.78 -1.76
N TRP A 204 -13.53 -2.78 -2.79
CA TRP A 204 -14.90 -3.24 -2.66
C TRP A 204 -14.92 -4.77 -2.59
N SER A 205 -15.39 -5.31 -1.46
CA SER A 205 -15.74 -6.72 -1.39
C SER A 205 -16.99 -6.97 -2.23
N VAL A 206 -16.99 -8.05 -3.01
CA VAL A 206 -18.15 -8.56 -3.76
C VAL A 206 -19.37 -8.80 -2.85
N PHE A 207 -19.14 -8.95 -1.53
CA PHE A 207 -20.19 -9.19 -0.54
C PHE A 207 -20.68 -7.94 0.21
N GLY A 208 -20.47 -6.75 -0.36
CA GLY A 208 -21.12 -5.52 0.13
C GLY A 208 -20.66 -5.02 1.50
N SER A 209 -19.55 -5.54 2.04
CA SER A 209 -18.86 -4.96 3.20
C SER A 209 -17.44 -4.62 2.78
N ALA A 210 -17.12 -3.34 2.75
CA ALA A 210 -15.76 -2.91 2.48
C ALA A 210 -14.85 -3.42 3.61
N ARG A 211 -14.06 -4.44 3.29
CA ARG A 211 -13.05 -5.01 4.18
C ARG A 211 -11.74 -4.89 3.44
N ALA A 212 -10.95 -3.89 3.80
CA ALA A 212 -9.58 -3.82 3.36
C ALA A 212 -8.87 -5.10 3.83
N GLN A 213 -8.38 -5.87 2.87
CA GLN A 213 -7.62 -7.07 3.11
C GLN A 213 -6.18 -6.77 2.76
N ALA A 214 -5.25 -7.12 3.65
CA ALA A 214 -3.84 -7.04 3.31
C ALA A 214 -3.55 -8.07 2.21
N THR A 215 -3.07 -7.58 1.07
CA THR A 215 -2.61 -8.39 -0.05
C THR A 215 -1.08 -8.41 -0.07
N ARG A 216 -0.51 -9.30 -0.89
CA ARG A 216 0.93 -9.34 -1.14
C ARG A 216 1.22 -8.76 -2.50
N GLU A 217 1.83 -7.61 -2.50
CA GLU A 217 2.19 -6.87 -3.70
C GLU A 217 3.66 -7.11 -4.04
N ALA A 218 3.95 -7.46 -5.30
CA ALA A 218 5.33 -7.59 -5.74
C ALA A 218 6.00 -6.21 -5.82
N VAL A 219 7.27 -6.13 -5.44
CA VAL A 219 8.07 -4.92 -5.67
C VAL A 219 8.32 -4.81 -7.18
N LEU A 220 7.92 -3.69 -7.77
CA LEU A 220 8.19 -3.38 -9.17
C LEU A 220 9.61 -2.85 -9.33
N SER A 221 9.96 -1.83 -8.56
CA SER A 221 11.24 -1.15 -8.64
C SER A 221 11.63 -0.50 -7.33
N ILE A 222 12.92 -0.28 -7.16
CA ILE A 222 13.48 0.53 -6.08
C ILE A 222 14.36 1.57 -6.75
N SER A 223 14.15 2.84 -6.42
CA SER A 223 14.94 3.93 -7.02
C SER A 223 16.42 3.82 -6.62
N ALA A 224 17.28 4.48 -7.40
CA ALA A 224 18.67 4.65 -7.02
C ALA A 224 18.74 5.39 -5.68
N ARG A 225 19.69 4.99 -4.82
CA ARG A 225 19.95 5.68 -3.56
C ARG A 225 20.29 7.14 -3.84
N TYR A 226 19.65 8.03 -3.10
CA TYR A 226 19.98 9.45 -3.13
C TYR A 226 19.98 10.00 -1.71
N ARG A 227 20.63 11.15 -1.51
CA ARG A 227 20.84 11.74 -0.19
C ARG A 227 20.15 13.10 -0.09
N ASP A 228 19.40 13.32 0.98
CA ASP A 228 18.60 14.53 1.18
C ASP A 228 18.59 14.97 2.66
N TYR A 229 18.39 16.26 2.92
CA TYR A 229 18.30 16.87 4.25
C TYR A 229 16.85 17.00 4.76
N ALA A 230 15.91 16.30 4.13
CA ALA A 230 14.51 16.33 4.50
C ALA A 230 14.28 15.97 5.97
N THR A 231 13.30 16.62 6.61
CA THR A 231 12.79 16.18 7.91
C THR A 231 12.23 14.77 7.77
N VAL A 232 12.60 13.92 8.72
CA VAL A 232 12.12 12.53 8.75
C VAL A 232 11.42 12.21 10.05
N TYR A 233 10.51 11.25 9.96
CA TYR A 233 9.64 10.84 11.05
C TYR A 233 9.72 9.34 11.27
N HIS A 234 9.61 8.94 12.54
CA HIS A 234 9.45 7.57 12.96
C HIS A 234 8.36 7.52 14.03
N LEU A 235 7.53 6.48 13.99
CA LEU A 235 6.48 6.25 14.98
C LEU A 235 6.87 5.03 15.78
N LYS A 236 6.74 5.06 17.11
CA LYS A 236 6.67 3.86 17.95
C LYS A 236 5.20 3.53 18.21
N THR A 237 4.81 2.28 18.04
CA THR A 237 3.42 1.81 18.17
C THR A 237 3.35 0.63 19.13
N GLN A 238 2.16 0.37 19.68
CA GLN A 238 1.92 -0.79 20.55
C GLN A 238 2.10 -2.13 19.82
N SER A 239 1.81 -2.14 18.51
CA SER A 239 2.21 -3.21 17.60
C SER A 239 3.58 -2.90 17.02
N GLU A 240 4.27 -3.91 16.52
CA GLU A 240 5.53 -3.72 15.80
C GLU A 240 5.35 -3.34 14.33
N ASN A 241 4.13 -3.02 13.87
CA ASN A 241 3.87 -2.74 12.46
C ASN A 241 2.80 -1.68 12.26
N PHE A 242 2.96 -0.88 11.20
CA PHE A 242 1.95 0.07 10.71
C PHE A 242 1.99 0.23 9.20
N PHE A 243 0.97 0.85 8.62
CA PHE A 243 0.80 1.00 7.18
C PHE A 243 1.14 2.43 6.69
N VAL A 244 1.97 2.53 5.65
CA VAL A 244 2.46 3.80 5.08
C VAL A 244 2.37 3.86 3.55
N SER A 245 2.21 5.05 2.99
CA SER A 245 2.13 5.31 1.54
C SER A 245 2.66 6.70 1.20
N GLN A 246 3.06 6.92 -0.06
CA GLN A 246 3.35 8.24 -0.61
C GLN A 246 2.21 8.76 -1.50
N ASP A 247 1.45 7.87 -2.14
CA ASP A 247 0.39 8.20 -3.11
C ASP A 247 -1.03 8.06 -2.56
N GLY A 248 -1.22 7.29 -1.48
CA GLY A 248 -2.52 7.04 -0.86
C GLY A 248 -3.35 5.96 -1.55
N GLU A 249 -2.85 5.31 -2.61
CA GLU A 249 -3.57 4.27 -3.35
C GLU A 249 -3.44 2.90 -2.69
N ALA A 250 -2.22 2.54 -2.30
CA ALA A 250 -1.97 1.41 -1.41
C ALA A 250 -0.93 1.77 -0.35
N PHE A 251 -1.06 1.12 0.81
CA PHE A 251 -0.20 1.35 1.96
C PHE A 251 0.58 0.08 2.27
N PHE A 252 1.91 0.17 2.26
CA PHE A 252 2.79 -0.92 2.63
C PHE A 252 2.89 -1.08 4.13
N LEU A 253 2.93 -2.33 4.58
CA LEU A 253 3.21 -2.67 5.96
C LEU A 253 4.71 -2.60 6.22
N VAL A 254 5.08 -1.81 7.22
CA VAL A 254 6.47 -1.58 7.62
C VAL A 254 6.69 -2.05 9.04
N LEU A 255 7.91 -2.48 9.35
CA LEU A 255 8.29 -2.86 10.71
C LEU A 255 8.72 -1.64 11.49
N ASN A 256 8.12 -1.53 12.66
CA ASN A 256 8.54 -0.69 13.76
C ASN A 256 9.44 -1.52 14.67
N GLY A 257 10.62 -1.03 15.03
CA GLY A 257 11.66 -1.86 15.64
C GLY A 257 11.25 -2.68 16.87
N LYS A 258 11.85 -3.87 16.99
CA LYS A 258 12.06 -4.58 18.27
C LYS A 258 13.20 -3.98 19.06
#